data_AF-A0A7V9FHG4-F1
#
_entry.id   AF-A0A7V9FHG4-F1
#
_cell.length_a   1.000
_cell.length_b   1.000
_cell.length_c   1.000
_cell.angle_alpha   90.00
_cell.angle_beta   90.00
_cell.angle_gamma   90.00
#
_symmetry.space_group_name_H-M   'P 1'
#
loop_
_entity.id
_entity.type
_entity.pdbx_description
1 polymer ?
#
loop_
_entity_poly.entity_id
_entity_poly.type
_entity_poly.pdbx_seq_one_letter_code
_entity_poly.pdbx_strand_id
1 'polypeptide(L)'
;MIGGTARRRNGGRLGVCLPRYRRTAIPPLLIALAACAGTNSTTERVTLPPGTPFGAVTDSLTSHGIVANRIGFKLLARVRGVDRAVQAGVYEFAPGVSPWAVLDILADGKAAAQRLTVPEGLTLDEVATLAAERLDLSRDSLLAAARDSAAASALLGYR
;
A
#
# COMPACT_ATOMS: atom_id res chain seq x y z
N MET A 1 -20.80 4.18 -46.48
CA MET A 1 -20.21 5.37 -47.12
C MET A 1 -21.09 6.57 -46.80
N ILE A 2 -20.65 7.43 -45.88
CA ILE A 2 -20.92 8.87 -45.71
C ILE A 2 -19.98 9.27 -44.56
N GLY A 3 -19.09 10.27 -44.59
CA GLY A 3 -18.97 11.40 -45.48
C GLY A 3 -19.12 12.70 -44.67
N GLY A 4 -18.01 13.17 -44.08
CA GLY A 4 -17.80 14.58 -43.73
C GLY A 4 -18.54 15.12 -42.50
N THR A 5 -18.21 16.27 -41.93
CA THR A 5 -17.12 17.25 -42.13
C THR A 5 -17.14 18.17 -40.91
N ALA A 6 -15.97 18.73 -40.57
CA ALA A 6 -15.75 20.05 -39.98
C ALA A 6 -16.83 20.69 -39.09
N ARG A 7 -16.47 20.96 -37.81
CA ARG A 7 -16.92 22.18 -37.14
C ARG A 7 -15.74 22.94 -36.52
N ARG A 8 -15.39 24.05 -37.18
CA ARG A 8 -14.66 25.20 -36.65
C ARG A 8 -15.26 25.69 -35.32
N ARG A 9 -14.40 26.13 -34.41
CA ARG A 9 -14.42 27.38 -33.61
C ARG A 9 -13.29 27.24 -32.57
N ASN A 10 -12.53 28.25 -32.17
CA ASN A 10 -12.23 29.59 -32.64
C ASN A 10 -11.02 30.01 -31.79
N GLY A 11 -10.20 30.93 -32.30
CA GLY A 11 -9.01 31.39 -31.61
C GLY A 11 -9.31 32.04 -30.25
N GLY A 12 -8.37 31.84 -29.33
CA GLY A 12 -8.25 32.56 -28.07
C GLY A 12 -6.77 32.63 -27.71
N ARG A 13 -6.06 33.58 -28.32
CA ARG A 13 -4.71 33.98 -27.92
C ARG A 13 -4.74 34.42 -26.46
N LEU A 14 -3.96 33.78 -25.59
CA LEU A 14 -3.59 34.36 -24.31
C LEU A 14 -2.08 34.52 -24.32
N GLY A 15 -1.65 35.73 -24.68
CA GLY A 15 -0.29 36.19 -24.47
C GLY A 15 -0.05 36.29 -22.97
N VAL A 16 0.94 35.57 -22.48
CA VAL A 16 1.41 35.71 -21.10
C VAL A 16 2.52 36.76 -21.12
N CYS A 17 2.20 37.95 -20.61
CA CYS A 17 3.16 38.99 -20.26
C CYS A 17 4.05 38.48 -19.10
N LEU A 18 5.34 38.26 -19.37
CA LEU A 18 6.35 38.06 -18.32
C LEU A 18 6.87 39.44 -17.87
N PRO A 19 6.70 39.85 -16.60
CA PRO A 19 7.34 41.06 -16.10
C PRO A 19 8.77 40.76 -15.64
N ARG A 20 9.71 41.58 -16.15
CA ARG A 20 11.07 41.78 -15.63
C ARG A 20 10.99 42.24 -14.16
N TYR A 21 11.26 41.34 -13.23
CA TYR A 21 11.26 41.63 -11.79
C TYR A 21 12.55 42.38 -11.39
N ARG A 22 12.43 43.70 -11.20
CA ARG A 22 13.44 44.56 -10.56
C ARG A 22 13.23 44.55 -9.04
N ARG A 23 14.35 44.47 -8.32
CA ARG A 23 14.56 44.54 -6.85
C ARG A 23 13.55 45.43 -6.10
N THR A 24 12.91 44.89 -5.05
CA THR A 24 12.70 45.54 -3.72
C THR A 24 12.01 44.61 -2.70
N ALA A 25 12.65 44.45 -1.53
CA ALA A 25 12.15 44.31 -0.14
C ALA A 25 10.90 43.44 0.24
N ILE A 26 11.18 42.27 0.86
CA ILE A 26 10.62 41.53 2.05
C ILE A 26 9.42 42.17 2.82
N PRO A 27 8.49 41.47 3.56
CA PRO A 27 8.23 40.02 3.88
C PRO A 27 6.71 39.62 3.76
N PRO A 28 6.17 38.61 4.48
CA PRO A 28 6.25 37.14 4.34
C PRO A 28 4.85 36.56 3.99
N LEU A 29 4.64 35.25 4.14
CA LEU A 29 3.30 34.63 4.22
C LEU A 29 2.57 34.48 2.87
N LEU A 30 2.89 33.43 2.12
CA LEU A 30 1.87 32.62 1.44
C LEU A 30 2.50 31.30 1.01
N ILE A 31 2.08 30.30 1.76
CA ILE A 31 2.25 28.86 1.58
C ILE A 31 2.42 28.50 0.10
N ALA A 32 3.66 28.21 -0.30
CA ALA A 32 3.94 27.50 -1.53
C ALA A 32 3.64 26.01 -1.30
N LEU A 33 2.39 25.60 -1.47
CA LEU A 33 2.02 24.19 -1.63
C LEU A 33 1.70 23.92 -3.10
N ALA A 34 2.71 24.08 -3.96
CA ALA A 34 2.74 23.38 -5.24
C ALA A 34 3.36 21.99 -5.00
N ALA A 35 2.68 21.16 -4.22
CA ALA A 35 2.92 19.73 -4.23
C ALA A 35 2.03 19.17 -5.35
N CYS A 36 2.61 18.98 -6.54
CA CYS A 36 2.00 18.13 -7.55
C CYS A 36 1.94 16.70 -6.97
N ALA A 37 0.88 16.41 -6.22
CA ALA A 37 0.52 15.06 -5.82
C ALA A 37 0.06 14.35 -7.09
N GLY A 38 0.97 13.63 -7.75
CA GLY A 38 0.60 12.64 -8.74
C GLY A 38 -0.29 11.62 -8.05
N THR A 39 -1.60 11.73 -8.23
CA THR A 39 -2.55 10.74 -7.76
C THR A 39 -2.42 9.53 -8.67
N ASN A 40 -1.46 8.66 -8.35
CA ASN A 40 -1.46 7.30 -8.88
C ASN A 40 -2.78 6.69 -8.44
N SER A 41 -3.72 6.41 -9.35
CA SER A 41 -5.07 5.95 -9.00
C SER A 41 -5.13 4.43 -8.74
N THR A 42 -3.97 3.79 -8.58
CA THR A 42 -3.84 2.34 -8.42
C THR A 42 -3.60 2.00 -6.96
N THR A 43 -4.42 1.12 -6.41
CA THR A 43 -4.22 0.52 -5.08
C THR A 43 -2.84 -0.11 -5.00
N GLU A 44 -2.07 0.25 -3.98
CA GLU A 44 -0.71 -0.25 -3.79
C GLU A 44 -0.67 -1.32 -2.70
N ARG A 45 -0.06 -2.46 -3.03
CA ARG A 45 0.09 -3.60 -2.13
C ARG A 45 1.47 -3.56 -1.48
N VAL A 46 1.50 -3.47 -0.15
CA VAL A 46 2.73 -3.45 0.65
C VAL A 46 2.77 -4.67 1.56
N THR A 47 3.89 -5.39 1.51
CA THR A 47 4.12 -6.56 2.37
C THR A 47 4.99 -6.17 3.56
N LEU A 48 4.49 -6.38 4.77
CA LEU A 48 5.18 -6.11 6.03
C LEU A 48 5.61 -7.44 6.68
N PRO A 49 6.93 -7.75 6.73
CA PRO A 49 7.42 -8.98 7.36
C PRO A 49 7.18 -9.01 8.88
N PRO A 50 7.03 -10.21 9.48
CA PRO A 50 6.95 -10.36 10.94
C PRO A 50 8.22 -9.87 11.63
N GLY A 51 8.05 -9.21 12.79
CA GLY A 51 9.16 -8.66 13.58
C GLY A 51 9.77 -7.37 13.04
N THR A 52 9.20 -6.77 12.00
CA THR A 52 9.68 -5.49 11.45
C THR A 52 9.43 -4.35 12.44
N PRO A 53 10.45 -3.55 12.82
CA PRO A 53 10.24 -2.42 13.72
C PRO A 53 9.39 -1.34 13.04
N PHE A 54 8.59 -0.62 13.81
CA PHE A 54 7.71 0.45 13.30
C PHE A 54 8.43 1.48 12.41
N GLY A 55 9.71 1.74 12.71
CA GLY A 55 10.57 2.59 11.87
C GLY A 55 10.70 2.05 10.44
N ALA A 56 11.05 0.77 10.28
CA ALA A 56 11.19 0.16 8.96
C ALA A 56 9.83 0.07 8.22
N VAL A 57 8.73 -0.18 8.94
CA VAL A 57 7.37 -0.10 8.36
C VAL A 57 7.08 1.29 7.79
N THR A 58 7.38 2.35 8.56
CA THR A 58 7.19 3.73 8.11
C THR A 58 8.05 4.03 6.88
N ASP A 59 9.27 3.51 6.86
CA ASP A 59 10.21 3.71 5.77
C ASP A 59 9.69 3.09 4.47
N SER A 60 9.19 1.85 4.54
CA SER A 60 8.51 1.19 3.42
C SER A 60 7.28 1.96 2.96
N LEU A 61 6.40 2.38 3.87
CA LEU A 61 5.20 3.14 3.50
C LEU A 61 5.52 4.50 2.85
N THR A 62 6.62 5.13 3.27
CA THR A 62 7.09 6.38 2.68
C THR A 62 7.70 6.14 1.30
N SER A 63 8.45 5.05 1.09
CA SER A 63 9.01 4.72 -0.23
C SER A 63 7.93 4.35 -1.25
N HIS A 64 6.84 3.75 -0.79
CA HIS A 64 5.64 3.49 -1.58
C HIS A 64 4.78 4.77 -1.78
N GLY A 65 5.13 5.91 -1.18
CA GLY A 65 4.38 7.16 -1.37
C GLY A 65 2.99 7.18 -0.72
N ILE A 66 2.67 6.19 0.11
CA ILE A 66 1.42 6.12 0.89
C ILE A 66 1.41 7.21 1.97
N VAL A 67 2.59 7.53 2.52
CA VAL A 67 2.76 8.55 3.56
C VAL A 67 3.72 9.63 3.08
N ALA A 68 3.29 10.89 3.12
CA ALA A 68 4.09 12.04 2.67
C ALA A 68 5.24 12.41 3.62
N ASN A 69 5.09 12.21 4.93
CA ASN A 69 6.08 12.61 5.93
C ASN A 69 6.32 11.54 7.00
N ARG A 70 7.54 10.97 6.98
CA ARG A 70 8.03 9.97 7.94
C ARG A 70 7.99 10.45 9.39
N ILE A 71 8.42 11.70 9.65
CA ILE A 71 8.55 12.22 11.02
C ILE A 71 7.16 12.45 11.64
N GLY A 72 6.26 13.06 10.86
CA GLY A 72 4.88 13.29 11.29
C GLY A 72 4.16 11.98 11.60
N PHE A 73 4.33 10.96 10.74
CA PHE A 73 3.73 9.64 10.94
C PHE A 73 4.25 8.92 12.19
N LYS A 74 5.57 8.96 12.44
CA LYS A 74 6.16 8.38 13.66
C LYS A 74 5.67 9.06 14.92
N LEU A 75 5.56 10.39 14.91
CA LEU A 75 5.02 11.13 16.05
C LEU A 75 3.55 10.76 16.29
N LEU A 76 2.76 10.68 15.22
CA LEU A 76 1.35 10.30 15.25
C LEU A 76 1.13 8.92 15.86
N ALA A 77 1.91 7.94 15.40
CA ALA A 77 1.86 6.58 15.92
C ALA A 77 2.24 6.50 17.40
N ARG A 78 3.23 7.29 17.82
CA ARG A 78 3.65 7.37 19.23
C ARG A 78 2.60 8.01 20.13
N VAL A 79 1.96 9.10 19.68
CA VAL A 79 0.86 9.75 20.42
C VAL A 79 -0.33 8.81 20.56
N ARG A 80 -0.60 8.00 19.53
CA ARG A 80 -1.69 7.02 19.53
C ARG A 80 -1.36 5.72 20.27
N GLY A 81 -0.08 5.46 20.56
CA GLY A 81 0.38 4.26 21.25
C GLY A 81 0.32 2.98 20.41
N VAL A 82 0.16 3.10 19.08
CA VAL A 82 0.00 1.97 18.15
C VAL A 82 1.33 1.46 17.60
N ASP A 83 2.48 2.00 18.05
CA ASP A 83 3.79 1.59 17.53
C ASP A 83 4.10 0.10 17.77
N ARG A 84 3.51 -0.51 18.81
CA ARG A 84 3.60 -1.95 19.13
C ARG A 84 2.42 -2.78 18.65
N ALA A 85 1.33 -2.14 18.24
CA ALA A 85 0.10 -2.79 17.83
C ALA A 85 0.07 -3.12 16.32
N VAL A 86 1.09 -2.70 15.57
CA VAL A 86 1.20 -2.99 14.14
C VAL A 86 1.38 -4.48 13.93
N GLN A 87 0.45 -5.06 13.17
CA GLN A 87 0.52 -6.45 12.77
C GLN A 87 1.33 -6.61 11.48
N ALA A 88 2.00 -7.75 11.36
CA ALA A 88 2.67 -8.13 10.12
C ALA A 88 1.64 -8.71 9.16
N GLY A 89 1.82 -8.44 7.86
CA GLY A 89 0.87 -8.86 6.85
C GLY A 89 1.02 -8.10 5.54
N VAL A 90 0.20 -8.51 4.58
CA VAL A 90 0.07 -7.81 3.30
C VAL A 90 -1.06 -6.79 3.44
N TYR A 91 -0.82 -5.54 3.11
CA TYR A 91 -1.82 -4.47 3.18
C TYR A 91 -2.02 -3.86 1.80
N GLU A 92 -3.26 -3.50 1.51
CA GLU A 92 -3.63 -2.80 0.28
C GLU A 92 -4.12 -1.42 0.65
N PHE A 93 -3.40 -0.40 0.17
CA PHE A 93 -3.73 1.00 0.44
C PHE A 93 -4.25 1.65 -0.83
N ALA A 94 -5.42 2.26 -0.73
CA ALA A 94 -5.90 3.16 -1.77
C ALA A 94 -4.99 4.41 -1.82
N PRO A 95 -4.83 5.03 -2.99
CA PRO A 95 -4.05 6.24 -3.11
C PRO A 95 -4.73 7.42 -2.41
N GLY A 96 -3.94 8.26 -1.73
CA GLY A 96 -4.44 9.43 -1.01
C GLY A 96 -5.14 9.12 0.32
N VAL A 97 -4.99 7.90 0.85
CA VAL A 97 -5.48 7.56 2.20
C VAL A 97 -4.76 8.44 3.23
N SER A 98 -5.52 8.95 4.20
CA SER A 98 -4.96 9.81 5.23
C SER A 98 -3.98 9.03 6.12
N PRO A 99 -2.90 9.67 6.62
CA PRO A 99 -1.97 9.03 7.55
C PRO A 99 -2.65 8.43 8.79
N TRP A 100 -3.77 9.03 9.21
CA TRP A 100 -4.63 8.52 10.28
C TRP A 100 -5.29 7.20 9.92
N ALA A 101 -5.94 7.11 8.76
CA ALA A 101 -6.59 5.90 8.31
C ALA A 101 -5.58 4.77 8.06
N VAL A 102 -4.37 5.08 7.58
CA VAL A 102 -3.28 4.09 7.47
C VAL A 102 -2.92 3.51 8.84
N LEU A 103 -2.78 4.35 9.88
CA LEU A 103 -2.51 3.87 11.23
C LEU A 103 -3.62 2.99 11.78
N ASP A 104 -4.88 3.35 11.54
CA ASP A 104 -6.02 2.56 11.98
C ASP A 104 -6.05 1.19 11.25
N ILE A 105 -5.76 1.14 9.95
CA ILE A 105 -5.65 -0.12 9.19
C ILE A 105 -4.54 -1.03 9.74
N LEU A 106 -3.39 -0.44 10.08
CA LEU A 106 -2.25 -1.17 10.65
C LEU A 106 -2.52 -1.66 12.07
N ALA A 107 -3.19 -0.83 12.89
CA ALA A 107 -3.55 -1.15 14.27
C ALA A 107 -4.69 -2.18 14.36
N ASP A 108 -5.68 -2.08 13.47
CA ASP A 108 -6.78 -3.05 13.36
C ASP A 108 -6.29 -4.41 12.85
N GLY A 109 -5.09 -4.49 12.26
CA GLY A 109 -4.60 -5.71 11.67
C GLY A 109 -5.39 -6.13 10.43
N LYS A 110 -5.96 -5.15 9.69
CA LYS A 110 -6.68 -5.39 8.42
C LYS A 110 -5.70 -5.71 7.28
N ALA A 111 -4.87 -6.72 7.50
CA ALA A 111 -4.09 -7.33 6.45
C ALA A 111 -5.06 -7.98 5.45
N ALA A 112 -4.73 -7.90 4.17
CA ALA A 112 -5.35 -8.63 3.09
C ALA A 112 -5.17 -10.13 3.32
N ALA A 113 -6.02 -10.70 4.17
CA ALA A 113 -6.07 -12.13 4.42
C ALA A 113 -6.67 -12.82 3.20
N GLN A 114 -5.91 -13.72 2.58
CA GLN A 114 -6.43 -14.58 1.52
C GLN A 114 -7.16 -15.76 2.18
N ARG A 115 -8.49 -15.84 1.97
CA ARG A 115 -9.30 -16.94 2.49
C ARG A 115 -9.27 -18.12 1.51
N LEU A 116 -8.73 -19.24 1.96
CA LEU A 116 -8.81 -20.51 1.26
C LEU A 116 -9.83 -21.43 1.95
N THR A 117 -10.86 -21.84 1.22
CA THR A 117 -11.83 -22.83 1.72
C THR A 117 -11.36 -24.22 1.32
N VAL A 118 -11.06 -25.07 2.31
CA VAL A 118 -10.70 -26.47 2.10
C VAL A 118 -11.94 -27.32 2.43
N PRO A 119 -12.67 -27.83 1.44
CA PRO A 119 -13.74 -28.78 1.70
C PRO A 119 -13.17 -30.08 2.31
N GLU A 120 -13.90 -30.64 3.27
CA GLU A 120 -13.55 -31.93 3.86
C GLU A 120 -13.56 -33.04 2.81
N GLY A 121 -12.60 -33.96 2.90
CA GLY A 121 -12.44 -35.05 1.95
C GLY A 121 -11.48 -34.79 0.79
N LEU A 122 -10.90 -33.58 0.67
CA LEU A 122 -9.80 -33.35 -0.25
C LEU A 122 -8.52 -34.05 0.20
N THR A 123 -7.81 -34.63 -0.75
CA THR A 123 -6.46 -35.13 -0.54
C THR A 123 -5.46 -33.99 -0.43
N LEU A 124 -4.32 -34.25 0.22
CA LEU A 124 -3.27 -33.24 0.39
C LEU A 124 -2.76 -32.68 -0.96
N ASP A 125 -2.76 -33.51 -1.99
CA ASP A 125 -2.33 -33.13 -3.34
C ASP A 125 -3.29 -32.14 -4.01
N GLU A 126 -4.59 -32.36 -3.83
CA GLU A 126 -5.64 -31.48 -4.32
C GLU A 126 -5.66 -30.15 -3.55
N VAL A 127 -5.41 -30.20 -2.23
CA VAL A 127 -5.26 -28.97 -1.42
C VAL A 127 -4.04 -28.16 -1.89
N ALA A 128 -2.92 -28.81 -2.16
CA ALA A 128 -1.72 -28.14 -2.65
C ALA A 128 -1.94 -27.52 -4.04
N THR A 129 -2.70 -28.18 -4.91
CA THR A 129 -3.08 -27.66 -6.22
C THR A 129 -4.02 -26.46 -6.09
N LEU A 130 -5.05 -26.57 -5.25
CA LEU A 130 -6.01 -25.49 -4.99
C LEU A 130 -5.34 -24.27 -4.33
N ALA A 131 -4.36 -24.49 -3.46
CA ALA A 131 -3.55 -23.43 -2.88
C ALA A 131 -2.61 -22.78 -3.91
N ALA A 132 -2.01 -23.55 -4.82
CA ALA A 132 -1.17 -23.01 -5.88
C ALA A 132 -1.96 -22.10 -6.84
N GLU A 133 -3.18 -22.49 -7.19
CA GLU A 133 -4.06 -21.70 -8.06
C GLU A 133 -4.57 -20.41 -7.40
N ARG A 134 -4.82 -20.42 -6.09
CA ARG A 134 -5.49 -19.33 -5.37
C ARG A 134 -4.55 -18.38 -4.63
N LEU A 135 -3.39 -18.87 -4.18
CA LEU A 135 -2.46 -18.15 -3.29
C LEU A 135 -1.10 -17.89 -3.93
N ASP A 136 -0.89 -18.30 -5.19
CA ASP A 136 0.40 -18.18 -5.92
C ASP A 136 1.57 -18.88 -5.18
N LEU A 137 1.26 -19.96 -4.45
CA LEU A 137 2.22 -20.75 -3.70
C LEU A 137 2.68 -21.97 -4.52
N SER A 138 3.95 -22.37 -4.38
CA SER A 138 4.43 -23.57 -5.05
C SER A 138 3.86 -24.84 -4.41
N ARG A 139 3.23 -25.69 -5.23
CA ARG A 139 2.71 -27.01 -4.85
C ARG A 139 3.76 -27.83 -4.10
N ASP A 140 4.99 -27.89 -4.62
CA ASP A 140 6.05 -28.72 -4.04
C ASP A 140 6.50 -28.21 -2.67
N SER A 141 6.55 -26.88 -2.51
CA SER A 141 6.88 -26.26 -1.21
C SER A 141 5.82 -26.56 -0.14
N LEU A 142 4.54 -26.56 -0.53
CA LEU A 142 3.43 -26.89 0.35
C LEU A 142 3.41 -28.37 0.71
N LEU A 143 3.62 -29.26 -0.25
CA LEU A 143 3.69 -30.70 0.00
C LEU A 143 4.88 -31.06 0.89
N ALA A 144 6.03 -30.42 0.69
CA ALA A 144 7.20 -30.60 1.53
C ALA A 144 6.93 -30.13 2.96
N ALA A 145 6.36 -28.92 3.13
CA ALA A 145 6.02 -28.38 4.44
C ALA A 145 4.96 -29.22 5.16
N ALA A 146 3.96 -29.75 4.45
CA ALA A 146 2.90 -30.57 5.04
C ALA A 146 3.40 -31.97 5.45
N ARG A 147 4.45 -32.49 4.82
CA ARG A 147 5.07 -33.77 5.17
C ARG A 147 6.13 -33.64 6.26
N ASP A 148 6.58 -32.42 6.57
CA ASP A 148 7.51 -32.18 7.66
C ASP A 148 6.79 -32.33 9.01
N SER A 149 6.99 -33.49 9.64
CA SER A 149 6.41 -33.80 10.95
C SER A 149 6.90 -32.84 12.05
N ALA A 150 8.09 -32.27 11.92
CA ALA A 150 8.60 -31.31 12.89
C ALA A 150 7.82 -29.99 12.81
N ALA A 151 7.63 -29.45 11.60
CA ALA A 151 6.81 -28.27 11.36
C ALA A 151 5.34 -28.50 11.79
N ALA A 152 4.77 -29.66 11.48
CA ALA A 152 3.40 -30.01 11.88
C ALA A 152 3.24 -30.04 13.41
N SER A 153 4.18 -30.67 14.13
CA SER A 153 4.13 -30.74 15.60
C SER A 153 4.25 -29.37 16.27
N ALA A 154 5.15 -28.51 15.77
CA ALA A 154 5.37 -27.16 16.29
C ALA A 154 4.14 -26.25 16.11
N LEU A 155 3.46 -26.35 14.97
CA LEU A 155 2.26 -25.55 14.68
C LEU A 155 1.02 -26.04 15.46
N LEU A 156 0.89 -27.36 15.64
CA LEU A 156 -0.25 -27.97 16.34
C LEU A 156 -0.07 -28.02 17.86
N GLY A 157 1.10 -27.63 18.37
CA GLY A 157 1.39 -27.62 19.81
C GLY A 157 1.46 -29.02 20.43
N TYR A 158 1.67 -30.06 19.62
CA TYR A 158 1.87 -31.42 20.09
C TYR A 158 3.35 -31.58 20.44
N ARG A 159 3.66 -31.65 21.74
CA ARG A 159 5.03 -31.81 22.27
C ARG A 159 5.20 -33.17 22.92
#